data_AF-A0ABD0RNF6-F1
#
_entry.id   AF-A0ABD0RNF6-F1
#
_cell.length_a   1.000
_cell.length_b   1.000
_cell.length_c   1.000
_cell.angle_alpha   90.00
_cell.angle_beta   90.00
_cell.angle_gamma   90.00
#
_symmetry.space_group_name_H-M   'P 1'
#
loop_
_entity.id
_entity.type
_entity.pdbx_description
1 polymer ?
#
loop_
_entity_poly.entity_id
_entity_poly.type
_entity_poly.pdbx_seq_one_letter_code
_entity_poly.pdbx_strand_id
1 'polypeptide(L)' 'MNTPVPVIFTVFPREDGSLNRRLVAALRIPSSFQISPPTPTDSSIRIEDRPGMTVYVL' A
#
# COMPACT_ATOMS: atom_id res chain seq x y z
N MET A 1 15.79 7.64 10.75
CA MET A 1 14.81 7.99 9.71
C MET A 1 15.52 7.98 8.35
N ASN A 2 15.73 6.82 7.70
CA ASN A 2 16.24 6.81 6.32
C ASN A 2 16.21 5.44 5.61
N THR A 3 15.24 4.57 5.91
CA THR A 3 15.11 3.32 5.15
C THR A 3 14.18 3.59 3.96
N PRO A 4 14.65 3.46 2.70
CA PRO A 4 13.74 3.57 1.56
C PRO A 4 12.70 2.45 1.67
N VAL A 5 11.45 2.85 1.88
CA VAL A 5 10.31 1.94 1.83
C VAL A 5 9.79 1.99 0.39
N PRO A 6 9.67 0.86 -0.31
CA PRO A 6 9.14 0.87 -1.67
C PRO A 6 7.71 1.41 -1.67
N VAL A 7 7.37 2.17 -2.71
CA VAL A 7 5.96 2.43 -3.04
C VAL A 7 5.41 1.16 -3.66
N ILE A 8 4.41 0.57 -3.02
CA ILE A 8 3.75 -0.65 -3.49
C ILE A 8 2.49 -0.22 -4.24
N PHE A 9 2.31 -0.75 -5.44
CA PHE A 9 1.10 -0.56 -6.23
C PHE A 9 0.28 -1.84 -6.26
N THR A 10 -0.96 -1.77 -5.78
CA THR A 10 -1.94 -2.85 -5.96
C THR A 10 -2.80 -2.52 -7.18
N VAL A 11 -2.73 -3.39 -8.17
CA VAL A 11 -3.47 -3.32 -9.43
C VAL A 11 -4.59 -4.35 -9.45
N PHE A 12 -5.66 -4.05 -10.18
CA PHE A 12 -6.82 -4.93 -10.33
C PHE A 12 -7.00 -5.22 -11.82
N PRO A 13 -6.45 -6.32 -12.34
CA PRO A 13 -6.64 -6.70 -13.74
C PRO A 13 -8.10 -7.08 -14.00
N ARG A 14 -8.57 -6.86 -15.22
CA ARG A 14 -9.84 -7.36 -15.75
C ARG A 14 -9.63 -8.73 -16.38
N GLU A 15 -10.73 -9.42 -16.67
CA GLU A 15 -10.72 -10.74 -17.32
C GLU A 15 -10.05 -10.72 -18.71
N ASP A 16 -10.13 -9.60 -19.42
CA ASP A 16 -9.50 -9.39 -20.73
C ASP A 16 -7.99 -9.07 -20.65
N GLY A 17 -7.40 -9.11 -19.44
CA GLY A 17 -6.00 -8.77 -19.20
C GLY A 17 -5.70 -7.27 -19.17
N SER A 18 -6.69 -6.41 -19.45
CA SER A 18 -6.54 -4.96 -19.27
C SER A 18 -6.51 -4.59 -17.80
N LEU A 19 -5.86 -3.47 -17.46
CA LEU A 19 -5.93 -2.94 -16.10
C LEU A 19 -7.24 -2.19 -15.88
N ASN A 20 -7.83 -2.37 -14.70
CA ASN A 20 -8.85 -1.46 -14.23
C ASN A 20 -8.24 -0.06 -14.01
N ARG A 21 -9.04 1.00 -14.13
CA ARG A 21 -8.61 2.39 -13.83
C ARG A 21 -8.44 2.65 -12.32
N ARG A 22 -8.58 1.61 -11.50
CA ARG A 22 -8.37 1.63 -10.06
C ARG A 22 -6.97 1.13 -9.74
N LEU A 23 -6.23 1.95 -9.00
CA LEU A 23 -4.90 1.66 -8.49
C LEU A 23 -4.86 2.07 -7.01
N VAL A 24 -4.19 1.27 -6.17
CA VAL A 24 -3.89 1.67 -4.78
C VAL A 24 -2.38 1.79 -4.64
N ALA A 25 -1.92 2.98 -4.29
CA ALA A 25 -0.53 3.24 -3.93
C ALA A 25 -0.39 3.17 -2.41
N ALA A 26 0.58 2.40 -1.92
CA ALA A 26 0.77 2.15 -0.50
C ALA A 26 2.24 2.29 -0.11
N LEU A 27 2.45 2.77 1.12
CA LEU A 27 3.73 2.79 1.81
C LEU A 27 3.60 1.96 3.08
N ARG A 28 4.61 1.17 3.42
CA ARG A 28 4.64 0.49 4.72
C ARG A 28 4.91 1.51 5.82
N ILE A 29 3.99 1.62 6.78
CA ILE A 29 4.19 2.43 7.98
C ILE A 29 5.39 1.86 8.77
N PRO A 30 6.38 2.69 9.13
CA PRO A 30 7.53 2.23 9.91
C PRO A 30 7.11 1.62 11.24
N SER A 31 7.84 0.61 11.72
CA SER A 31 7.46 -0.14 12.93
C SER A 31 7.21 0.75 14.15
N SER A 32 7.93 1.87 14.29
CA SER A 32 7.76 2.83 15.38
C SER A 32 6.38 3.51 15.42
N PHE A 33 5.66 3.53 14.31
CA PHE A 33 4.34 4.15 14.17
C PHE A 33 3.21 3.14 13.95
N GLN A 34 3.49 1.83 13.93
CA GLN A 34 2.45 0.84 13.63
C GLN A 34 1.37 0.72 14.72
N ILE A 35 1.73 0.99 15.98
CA ILE A 35 0.76 0.95 17.09
C ILE A 35 -0.19 2.16 17.04
N SER A 36 0.34 3.33 16.66
CA SER A 36 -0.40 4.59 16.61
C SER A 36 0.09 5.42 15.43
N PRO A 37 -0.40 5.13 14.21
CA PRO A 37 0.01 5.88 13.03
C PRO A 37 -0.53 7.31 13.07
N PRO A 38 0.21 8.28 12.54
CA PRO A 38 -0.30 9.66 12.44
C PRO A 38 -1.55 9.69 11.55
N THR A 39 -2.53 10.49 11.95
CA THR A 39 -3.77 10.66 11.20
C THR A 39 -3.47 11.38 9.86
N PRO A 40 -3.89 10.82 8.71
CA PRO A 40 -3.73 11.51 7.43
C PRO A 40 -4.51 12.82 7.40
N THR A 41 -3.93 13.85 6.78
CA THR A 41 -4.60 15.14 6.56
C THR A 41 -5.33 15.21 5.22
N ASP A 42 -4.88 14.44 4.23
CA ASP A 42 -5.53 14.32 2.93
C ASP A 42 -6.64 13.26 2.98
N SER A 43 -7.85 13.65 2.58
CA SER A 43 -9.02 12.78 2.56
C SER A 43 -8.93 11.56 1.63
N SER A 44 -8.02 11.59 0.64
CA SER A 44 -7.75 10.49 -0.27
C SER A 44 -6.84 9.42 0.33
N ILE A 45 -6.16 9.71 1.43
CA ILE A 45 -5.25 8.80 2.12
C ILE A 45 -5.98 8.11 3.27
N ARG A 46 -5.77 6.80 3.38
CA ARG A 46 -6.34 5.98 4.44
C ARG A 46 -5.26 5.07 5.02
N ILE A 47 -5.36 4.82 6.32
CA ILE A 47 -4.60 3.76 6.98
C ILE A 47 -5.33 2.44 6.70
N GLU A 48 -4.60 1.44 6.22
CA GLU A 48 -5.13 0.13 5.89
C GLU A 48 -4.41 -0.94 6.71
N ASP A 49 -5.19 -1.77 7.41
CA ASP A 49 -4.69 -2.98 8.04
C ASP A 49 -4.52 -4.07 6.97
N ARG A 50 -3.28 -4.24 6.51
CA ARG A 50 -2.97 -5.24 5.49
C ARG A 50 -2.64 -6.59 6.14
N PRO A 51 -3.36 -7.67 5.81
CA PRO A 51 -3.01 -8.99 6.30
C PRO A 51 -1.64 -9.43 5.78
N GLY A 52 -0.95 -10.27 6.55
CA GLY A 52 0.29 -10.89 6.12
C GLY A 52 0.07 -11.66 4.81
N MET A 53 0.97 -11.45 3.84
CA MET A 53 0.89 -12.06 2.52
C MET A 53 2.27 -12.51 2.07
N THR A 54 2.33 -13.69 1.45
CA THR A 54 3.50 -14.16 0.71
C THR A 54 3.30 -13.83 -0.76
N VAL A 55 4.30 -13.19 -1.37
CA VAL A 55 4.30 -12.88 -2.80
C VAL A 55 5.51 -13.52 -3.46
N TYR A 56 5.35 -13.89 -4.73
CA TYR A 56 6.46 -14.31 -5.57
C TYR A 56 7.06 -13.07 -6.23
N VAL A 57 8.38 -12.95 -6.18
CA VAL A 57 9.15 -11.87 -6.81
C VAL A 57 10.04 -12.45 -7.89
N LEU A 58 10.30 -11.64 -8.92
CA LEU A 58 11.24 -11.96 -10.00
C LEU A 58 12.61 -11.36 -9.70
#